data_AF-A0A7C2KN60-F1
#
_entry.id   AF-A0A7C2KN60-F1
#
_cell.length_a   1.000
_cell.length_b   1.000
_cell.length_c   1.000
_cell.angle_alpha   90.00
_cell.angle_beta   90.00
_cell.angle_gamma   90.00
#
_symmetry.space_group_name_H-M   'P 1'
#
loop_
_entity.id
_entity.type
_entity.pdbx_description
1 polymer ?
#
loop_
_entity_poly.entity_id
_entity_poly.type
_entity_poly.pdbx_seq_one_letter_code
_entity_poly.pdbx_strand_id
1 'polypeptide(L)'
;MGSATHLTDYVETLLTAYRVDRAHARQVADHALTLFDALNQNRSSDARVLVEAGALLHNVGLTTDPPEHHLVGRDIVLRHAPGDATDHLIIAAIVALHRRKPRFQIEPTVLCLNKRSRKLALQLAAIVRVADGFDYSQTQTTTIQVLSRNGRLSLVATGPHAAVDSERALAKADLWERVIGPRPEIVVQSEGTVVEEVAGEDEPADRLPYWYASGAVPFAELGRIVLRRQIRRLQQTARAVRDDETIEAVHDLRVATRRIRAALRLLSPVAPVKTARQATVAVRTLARQAGATRDRDVLLHDMTGRDMSGLEPVIEAIRAERMAAHAELVNYLSAKQYERELRALAQLACVNEGWDNRPRVRDHAGSMLYAHYEALRSYDRDGLPEDEASLHAMRIAGKRLRYALELVSDIVGERLGDLLQPLIDFQDHLGALNDISVARGLLAPHTDHAPAAVAGYLAAREAEWAVLRQELPECWNVLASSTYRNHLLTVIGDL
;
A
#
# COMPACT_ATOMS: atom_id res chain seq x y z
N MET A 1 9.46 -8.39 34.63
CA MET A 1 10.05 -9.69 34.24
C MET A 1 9.19 -10.45 33.23
N GLY A 2 7.87 -10.61 33.42
CA GLY A 2 7.02 -11.37 32.46
C GLY A 2 6.91 -10.82 31.02
N SER A 3 7.01 -9.49 30.81
CA SER A 3 6.90 -8.88 29.48
C SER A 3 8.12 -9.10 28.58
N ALA A 4 9.32 -9.21 29.16
CA ALA A 4 10.56 -9.38 28.40
C ALA A 4 10.71 -10.82 27.88
N THR A 5 10.39 -11.80 28.73
CA THR A 5 10.38 -13.23 28.36
C THR A 5 9.42 -13.50 27.19
N HIS A 6 8.23 -12.91 27.23
CA HIS A 6 7.24 -13.07 26.16
C HIS A 6 7.72 -12.52 24.81
N LEU A 7 8.47 -11.41 24.81
CA LEU A 7 9.02 -10.83 23.58
C LEU A 7 10.20 -11.65 23.04
N THR A 8 11.04 -12.22 23.90
CA THR A 8 12.11 -13.15 23.49
C THR A 8 11.55 -14.40 22.81
N ASP A 9 10.58 -15.07 23.44
CA ASP A 9 9.93 -16.27 22.88
C ASP A 9 9.26 -15.97 21.53
N TYR A 10 8.64 -14.80 21.43
CA TYR A 10 8.06 -14.30 20.19
C TYR A 10 9.10 -14.13 19.08
N VAL A 11 10.24 -13.49 19.37
CA VAL A 11 11.31 -13.30 18.39
C VAL A 11 11.84 -14.67 17.92
N GLU A 12 12.15 -15.57 18.86
CA GLU A 12 12.65 -16.91 18.53
C GLU A 12 11.69 -17.73 17.67
N THR A 13 10.39 -17.62 17.95
CA THR A 13 9.34 -18.25 17.15
C THR A 13 9.40 -17.78 15.69
N LEU A 14 9.55 -16.47 15.48
CA LEU A 14 9.60 -15.89 14.14
C LEU A 14 10.91 -16.18 13.40
N LEU A 15 12.05 -16.09 14.08
CA LEU A 15 13.35 -16.45 13.50
C LEU A 15 13.33 -17.89 12.97
N THR A 16 12.73 -18.80 13.74
CA THR A 16 12.60 -20.21 13.36
C THR A 16 11.59 -20.41 12.23
N ALA A 17 10.37 -19.87 12.38
CA ALA A 17 9.29 -20.09 11.42
C ALA A 17 9.61 -19.55 10.02
N TYR A 18 10.37 -18.45 9.94
CA TYR A 18 10.70 -17.77 8.69
C TYR A 18 12.15 -17.97 8.25
N ARG A 19 12.88 -18.92 8.86
CA ARG A 19 14.23 -19.33 8.46
C ARG A 19 15.21 -18.14 8.36
N VAL A 20 15.14 -17.23 9.33
CA VAL A 20 16.00 -16.05 9.36
C VAL A 20 17.45 -16.45 9.61
N ASP A 21 18.39 -15.83 8.90
CA ASP A 21 19.81 -15.94 9.23
C ASP A 21 20.08 -15.35 10.61
N ARG A 22 20.36 -16.25 11.56
CA ARG A 22 20.56 -15.90 12.97
C ARG A 22 21.90 -15.22 13.21
N ALA A 23 22.93 -15.53 12.44
CA ALA A 23 24.25 -14.94 12.60
C ALA A 23 24.19 -13.46 12.20
N HIS A 24 23.67 -13.19 11.01
CA HIS A 24 23.45 -11.83 10.52
C HIS A 24 22.49 -11.06 11.43
N ALA A 25 21.33 -11.63 11.78
CA ALA A 25 20.37 -10.96 12.67
C ALA A 25 20.97 -10.59 14.03
N ARG A 26 21.78 -11.47 14.63
CA ARG A 26 22.46 -11.19 15.91
C ARG A 26 23.51 -10.10 15.77
N GLN A 27 24.33 -10.14 14.72
CA GLN A 27 25.34 -9.12 14.46
C GLN A 27 24.72 -7.72 14.31
N VAL A 28 23.65 -7.62 13.53
CA VAL A 28 22.88 -6.37 13.37
C VAL A 28 22.29 -5.91 14.71
N ALA A 29 21.79 -6.84 15.53
CA ALA A 29 21.30 -6.52 16.87
C ALA A 29 22.40 -6.00 17.81
N ASP A 30 23.59 -6.59 17.80
CA ASP A 30 24.72 -6.14 18.63
C ASP A 30 25.22 -4.75 18.23
N HIS A 31 25.29 -4.47 16.93
CA HIS A 31 25.56 -3.12 16.42
C HIS A 31 24.46 -2.12 16.81
N ALA A 32 23.19 -2.51 16.67
CA ALA A 32 22.06 -1.66 17.02
C ALA A 32 22.05 -1.32 18.51
N LEU A 33 22.36 -2.28 19.38
CA LEU A 33 22.49 -2.08 20.81
C LEU A 33 23.66 -1.16 21.16
N THR A 34 24.82 -1.35 20.53
CA THR A 34 25.99 -0.48 20.72
C THR A 34 25.66 0.98 20.37
N LEU A 35 25.01 1.21 19.21
CA LEU A 35 24.58 2.54 18.79
C LEU A 35 23.50 3.12 19.71
N PHE A 36 22.54 2.30 20.15
CA PHE A 36 21.47 2.71 21.05
C PHE A 36 22.02 3.17 22.40
N ASP A 37 22.89 2.36 23.02
CA ASP A 37 23.49 2.61 24.32
C ASP A 37 24.36 3.89 24.27
N ALA A 38 25.08 4.12 23.16
CA ALA A 38 25.84 5.36 22.92
C ALA A 38 24.96 6.62 22.88
N LEU A 39 23.81 6.53 22.19
CA LEU A 39 22.90 7.65 22.00
C LEU A 39 22.04 7.97 23.22
N ASN A 40 21.86 7.04 24.15
CA ASN A 40 20.80 7.18 25.15
C ASN A 40 21.17 6.64 26.53
N GLN A 41 22.12 7.28 27.22
CA GLN A 41 22.46 6.99 28.63
C GLN A 41 21.26 7.09 29.61
N ASN A 42 20.12 7.71 29.22
CA ASN A 42 18.96 8.02 30.08
C ASN A 42 17.59 7.51 29.56
N ARG A 43 17.52 6.50 28.67
CA ARG A 43 16.22 5.91 28.23
C ARG A 43 15.84 4.65 29.02
N SER A 44 14.55 4.30 29.00
CA SER A 44 14.04 3.10 29.67
C SER A 44 14.58 1.83 29.02
N SER A 45 14.74 0.79 29.84
CA SER A 45 15.06 -0.58 29.44
C SER A 45 14.19 -1.07 28.27
N ASP A 46 12.94 -0.62 28.22
CA ASP A 46 11.96 -1.09 27.24
C ASP A 46 12.34 -0.73 25.80
N ALA A 47 12.83 0.50 25.57
CA ALA A 47 13.26 0.92 24.24
C ALA A 47 14.48 0.13 23.72
N ARG A 48 15.33 -0.34 24.63
CA ARG A 48 16.49 -1.19 24.31
C ARG A 48 16.05 -2.56 23.82
N VAL A 49 15.02 -3.14 24.45
CA VAL A 49 14.45 -4.43 24.02
C VAL A 49 13.77 -4.30 22.65
N LEU A 50 13.08 -3.18 22.39
CA LEU A 50 12.41 -2.96 21.09
C LEU A 50 13.39 -2.82 19.92
N VAL A 51 14.54 -2.15 20.13
CA VAL A 51 15.54 -2.01 19.05
C VAL A 51 16.23 -3.35 18.78
N GLU A 52 16.49 -4.15 19.81
CA GLU A 52 17.01 -5.50 19.67
C GLU A 52 16.03 -6.41 18.91
N ALA A 53 14.76 -6.44 19.32
CA ALA A 53 13.73 -7.22 18.63
C ALA A 53 13.54 -6.78 17.16
N GLY A 54 13.52 -5.47 16.91
CA GLY A 54 13.43 -4.93 15.55
C GLY A 54 14.64 -5.25 14.68
N ALA A 55 15.85 -5.27 15.27
CA ALA A 55 17.07 -5.67 14.60
C ALA A 55 17.08 -7.18 14.31
N LEU A 56 16.70 -8.03 15.27
CA LEU A 56 16.65 -9.48 15.04
C LEU A 56 15.64 -9.85 13.94
N LEU A 57 14.53 -9.13 13.83
CA LEU A 57 13.44 -9.42 12.90
C LEU A 57 13.50 -8.65 11.57
N HIS A 58 14.53 -7.85 11.32
CA HIS A 58 14.56 -6.96 10.14
C HIS A 58 14.41 -7.72 8.81
N ASN A 59 15.01 -8.92 8.72
CA ASN A 59 14.95 -9.81 7.55
C ASN A 59 13.94 -10.95 7.68
N VAL A 60 12.96 -10.87 8.60
CA VAL A 60 11.95 -11.94 8.78
C VAL A 60 11.09 -12.20 7.53
N GLY A 61 11.03 -11.24 6.60
CA GLY A 61 10.33 -11.41 5.32
C GLY A 61 11.19 -11.97 4.18
N LEU A 62 12.52 -12.13 4.37
CA LEU A 62 13.48 -12.36 3.28
C LEU A 62 13.18 -13.66 2.53
N THR A 63 12.88 -14.73 3.25
CA THR A 63 12.54 -16.04 2.66
C THR A 63 11.15 -16.07 2.02
N THR A 64 10.30 -15.07 2.23
CA THR A 64 8.98 -15.01 1.58
C THR A 64 8.99 -14.16 0.31
N ASP A 65 9.61 -12.97 0.36
CA ASP A 65 9.63 -12.02 -0.76
C ASP A 65 10.89 -11.15 -0.66
N PRO A 66 12.05 -11.59 -1.20
CA PRO A 66 13.30 -10.82 -1.10
C PRO A 66 13.19 -9.37 -1.62
N PRO A 67 12.52 -9.11 -2.77
CA PRO A 67 12.29 -7.75 -3.24
C PRO A 67 11.55 -6.83 -2.26
N GLU A 68 10.52 -7.31 -1.56
CA GLU A 68 9.70 -6.51 -0.64
C GLU A 68 9.73 -6.99 0.82
N HIS A 69 10.80 -7.66 1.24
CA HIS A 69 10.88 -8.35 2.54
C HIS A 69 10.63 -7.46 3.76
N HIS A 70 10.94 -6.17 3.68
CA HIS A 70 10.59 -5.18 4.71
C HIS A 70 9.08 -5.02 4.93
N LEU A 71 8.27 -5.08 3.87
CA LEU A 71 6.80 -4.97 3.96
C LEU A 71 6.17 -6.29 4.35
N VAL A 72 6.63 -7.39 3.76
CA VAL A 72 6.17 -8.74 4.15
C VAL A 72 6.59 -9.05 5.58
N GLY A 73 7.81 -8.69 5.97
CA GLY A 73 8.33 -8.82 7.33
C GLY A 73 7.51 -8.02 8.34
N ARG A 74 7.13 -6.77 8.02
CA ARG A 74 6.17 -6.01 8.82
C ARG A 74 4.85 -6.77 8.99
N ASP A 75 4.32 -7.35 7.91
CA ASP A 75 3.05 -8.09 7.97
C ASP A 75 3.17 -9.38 8.80
N ILE A 76 4.32 -10.07 8.73
CA ILE A 76 4.65 -11.22 9.58
C ILE A 76 4.69 -10.81 11.05
N VAL A 77 5.37 -9.71 11.36
CA VAL A 77 5.41 -9.15 12.72
C VAL A 77 3.98 -8.87 13.19
N LEU A 78 3.20 -8.10 12.42
CA LEU A 78 1.82 -7.73 12.78
C LEU A 78 0.88 -8.93 13.02
N ARG A 79 1.13 -10.08 12.38
CA ARG A 79 0.31 -11.28 12.56
C ARG A 79 0.45 -11.91 13.95
N HIS A 80 1.65 -11.91 14.53
CA HIS A 80 1.98 -12.79 15.68
C HIS A 80 1.93 -12.10 17.05
N ALA A 81 1.62 -10.80 17.11
CA ALA A 81 1.38 -9.96 18.29
C ALA A 81 2.09 -10.37 19.62
N PRO A 82 3.24 -9.75 19.97
CA PRO A 82 4.03 -10.09 21.15
C PRO A 82 3.48 -9.55 22.49
N GLY A 83 2.23 -9.10 22.56
CA GLY A 83 1.67 -8.46 23.77
C GLY A 83 1.25 -7.01 23.52
N ASP A 84 1.95 -6.03 24.11
CA ASP A 84 1.57 -4.60 24.04
C ASP A 84 1.46 -4.10 22.60
N ALA A 85 0.32 -3.48 22.29
CA ALA A 85 -0.01 -3.05 20.93
C ALA A 85 0.90 -1.91 20.41
N THR A 86 1.42 -1.05 21.29
CA THR A 86 2.30 0.05 20.89
C THR A 86 3.69 -0.47 20.55
N ASP A 87 4.23 -1.33 21.40
CA ASP A 87 5.53 -1.98 21.19
C ASP A 87 5.55 -2.80 19.91
N HIS A 88 4.46 -3.52 19.67
CA HIS A 88 4.27 -4.28 18.44
C HIS A 88 4.30 -3.42 17.18
N LEU A 89 3.60 -2.27 17.19
CA LEU A 89 3.63 -1.30 16.09
C LEU A 89 5.02 -0.69 15.91
N ILE A 90 5.78 -0.48 16.99
CA ILE A 90 7.15 0.03 16.92
C ILE A 90 8.06 -1.00 16.23
N ILE A 91 8.02 -2.27 16.63
CA ILE A 91 8.83 -3.33 16.01
C ILE A 91 8.47 -3.46 14.52
N ALA A 92 7.17 -3.49 14.19
CA ALA A 92 6.73 -3.57 12.80
C ALA A 92 7.16 -2.33 11.98
N ALA A 93 7.20 -1.14 12.58
CA ALA A 93 7.72 0.07 11.94
C ALA A 93 9.24 0.01 11.72
N ILE A 94 10.02 -0.58 12.64
CA ILE A 94 11.46 -0.79 12.46
C ILE A 94 11.68 -1.70 11.24
N VAL A 95 11.01 -2.86 11.20
CA VAL A 95 11.11 -3.82 10.09
C VAL A 95 10.68 -3.18 8.76
N ALA A 96 9.59 -2.39 8.75
CA ALA A 96 9.13 -1.72 7.53
C ALA A 96 10.07 -0.62 7.00
N LEU A 97 10.95 -0.07 7.85
CA LEU A 97 11.79 1.09 7.53
C LEU A 97 13.28 0.76 7.43
N HIS A 98 13.72 -0.48 7.61
CA HIS A 98 15.14 -0.81 7.66
C HIS A 98 15.85 -0.72 6.30
N ARG A 99 15.15 -0.93 5.17
CA ARG A 99 15.75 -0.82 3.82
C ARG A 99 15.06 0.17 2.90
N ARG A 100 15.70 0.37 1.73
CA ARG A 100 15.32 1.37 0.72
C ARG A 100 15.24 2.78 1.33
N LYS A 101 14.75 3.75 0.56
CA LYS A 101 14.47 5.09 1.06
C LYS A 101 13.32 5.00 2.08
N PRO A 102 13.51 5.44 3.35
CA PRO A 102 12.56 5.26 4.43
C PRO A 102 11.39 6.23 4.24
N ARG A 103 10.28 5.73 3.69
CA ARG A 103 9.06 6.50 3.45
C ARG A 103 8.13 6.44 4.67
N PHE A 104 8.59 6.90 5.83
CA PHE A 104 7.83 6.79 7.08
C PHE A 104 6.50 7.58 7.11
N GLN A 105 6.35 8.59 6.24
CA GLN A 105 5.11 9.36 6.13
C GLN A 105 3.95 8.55 5.53
N ILE A 106 4.24 7.47 4.80
CA ILE A 106 3.24 6.64 4.13
C ILE A 106 3.06 5.28 4.81
N GLU A 107 3.86 4.97 5.84
CA GLU A 107 3.89 3.65 6.45
C GLU A 107 2.77 3.47 7.49
N PRO A 108 1.83 2.52 7.30
CA PRO A 108 0.68 2.33 8.19
C PRO A 108 1.03 2.19 9.67
N THR A 109 2.08 1.44 10.02
CA THR A 109 2.47 1.24 11.43
C THR A 109 2.93 2.55 12.07
N VAL A 110 3.67 3.40 11.34
CA VAL A 110 4.09 4.73 11.80
C VAL A 110 2.90 5.70 11.94
N LEU A 111 1.92 5.59 11.03
CA LEU A 111 0.71 6.41 11.06
C LEU A 111 -0.15 6.14 12.29
N CYS A 112 -0.21 4.88 12.75
CA CYS A 112 -0.92 4.45 13.96
C CYS A 112 -0.37 5.09 15.24
N LEU A 113 0.95 5.32 15.29
CA LEU A 113 1.63 5.76 16.50
C LEU A 113 1.31 7.22 16.85
N ASN A 114 1.17 7.48 18.16
CA ASN A 114 1.12 8.82 18.71
C ASN A 114 2.48 9.54 18.53
N LYS A 115 2.54 10.85 18.81
CA LYS A 115 3.75 11.66 18.58
C LYS A 115 5.01 11.12 19.29
N ARG A 116 4.87 10.63 20.53
CA ARG A 116 5.99 10.11 21.34
C ARG A 116 6.49 8.77 20.79
N SER A 117 5.59 7.81 20.62
CA SER A 117 5.93 6.48 20.11
C SER A 117 6.39 6.52 18.66
N ARG A 118 5.85 7.43 17.84
CA ARG A 118 6.32 7.69 16.48
C ARG A 118 7.77 8.18 16.48
N LYS A 119 8.10 9.18 17.32
CA LYS A 119 9.48 9.66 17.44
C LYS A 119 10.42 8.53 17.88
N LEU A 120 10.00 7.72 18.85
CA LEU A 120 10.75 6.54 19.29
C LEU A 120 10.98 5.55 18.13
N ALA A 121 9.91 5.11 17.45
CA ALA A 121 10.00 4.16 16.33
C ALA A 121 10.95 4.62 15.23
N LEU A 122 10.89 5.91 14.84
CA LEU A 122 11.78 6.45 13.82
C LEU A 122 13.25 6.47 14.26
N GLN A 123 13.51 6.76 15.54
CA GLN A 123 14.87 6.73 16.09
C GLN A 123 15.40 5.29 16.17
N LEU A 124 14.58 4.34 16.60
CA LEU A 124 14.99 2.93 16.64
C LEU A 124 15.21 2.39 15.21
N ALA A 125 14.32 2.71 14.27
CA ALA A 125 14.49 2.34 12.87
C ALA A 125 15.77 2.95 12.28
N ALA A 126 16.08 4.22 12.58
CA ALA A 126 17.33 4.84 12.15
C ALA A 126 18.58 4.14 12.69
N ILE A 127 18.54 3.68 13.94
CA ILE A 127 19.62 2.88 14.54
C ILE A 127 19.77 1.55 13.81
N VAL A 128 18.68 0.80 13.64
CA VAL A 128 18.72 -0.51 12.95
C VAL A 128 19.20 -0.38 11.52
N ARG A 129 18.81 0.66 10.78
CA ARG A 129 19.31 0.93 9.42
C ARG A 129 20.83 1.07 9.34
N VAL A 130 21.42 1.81 10.28
CA VAL A 130 22.88 2.01 10.33
C VAL A 130 23.57 0.74 10.81
N ALA A 131 23.01 0.05 11.80
CA ALA A 131 23.51 -1.22 12.31
C ALA A 131 23.55 -2.32 11.25
N ASP A 132 22.48 -2.43 10.46
CA ASP A 132 22.37 -3.32 9.29
C ASP A 132 23.46 -2.99 8.25
N GLY A 133 23.74 -1.71 8.00
CA GLY A 133 24.86 -1.32 7.15
C GLY A 133 26.23 -1.80 7.64
N PHE A 134 26.44 -1.91 8.96
CA PHE A 134 27.69 -2.41 9.54
C PHE A 134 27.89 -3.93 9.38
N ASP A 135 26.88 -4.67 8.96
CA ASP A 135 27.01 -6.08 8.55
C ASP A 135 26.45 -6.28 7.13
N TYR A 136 26.63 -5.28 6.26
CA TYR A 136 26.24 -5.37 4.84
C TYR A 136 26.95 -6.52 4.14
N SER A 137 28.19 -6.79 4.55
CA SER A 137 28.99 -7.89 4.04
C SER A 137 28.51 -9.27 4.47
N GLN A 138 27.67 -9.33 5.51
CA GLN A 138 27.21 -10.56 6.13
C GLN A 138 28.34 -11.51 6.53
N THR A 139 29.53 -10.98 6.79
CA THR A 139 30.68 -11.77 7.24
C THR A 139 30.75 -11.87 8.76
N GLN A 140 29.97 -11.05 9.47
CA GLN A 140 30.02 -10.89 10.93
C GLN A 140 31.43 -10.55 11.45
N THR A 141 32.28 -9.96 10.60
CA THR A 141 33.67 -9.62 10.97
C THR A 141 33.89 -8.17 11.36
N THR A 142 32.96 -7.28 11.02
CA THR A 142 33.01 -5.86 11.39
C THR A 142 32.54 -5.69 12.83
N THR A 143 33.34 -5.01 13.65
CA THR A 143 33.00 -4.63 15.02
C THR A 143 33.01 -3.12 15.15
N ILE A 144 32.14 -2.55 16.00
CA ILE A 144 32.07 -1.10 16.20
C ILE A 144 32.28 -0.74 17.67
N GLN A 145 33.02 0.35 17.91
CA GLN A 145 33.23 0.91 19.23
C GLN A 145 32.97 2.41 19.22
N VAL A 146 32.45 2.93 20.32
CA VAL A 146 32.13 4.36 20.48
C VAL A 146 33.36 5.08 21.01
N LEU A 147 33.90 6.03 20.24
CA LEU A 147 35.02 6.86 20.70
C LEU A 147 34.54 8.04 21.54
N SER A 148 33.56 8.78 21.03
CA SER A 148 33.08 9.99 21.68
C SER A 148 31.68 10.37 21.21
N ARG A 149 31.06 11.27 21.97
CA ARG A 149 29.76 11.86 21.65
C ARG A 149 29.76 13.36 21.93
N ASN A 150 30.60 14.09 21.19
CA ASN A 150 30.67 15.56 21.28
C ASN A 150 29.96 16.17 20.07
N GLY A 151 28.64 16.34 20.16
CA GLY A 151 27.79 16.89 19.09
C GLY A 151 27.50 15.94 17.92
N ARG A 152 28.48 15.12 17.53
CA ARG A 152 28.37 14.00 16.57
C ARG A 152 28.83 12.70 17.24
N LEU A 153 28.25 11.57 16.84
CA LEU A 153 28.68 10.26 17.29
C LEU A 153 29.92 9.83 16.49
N SER A 154 31.04 9.60 17.16
CA SER A 154 32.27 9.11 16.52
C SER A 154 32.47 7.63 16.86
N LEU A 155 32.67 6.82 15.84
CA LEU A 155 32.80 5.36 15.92
C LEU A 155 34.15 4.92 15.34
N VAL A 156 34.71 3.86 15.90
CA VAL A 156 35.74 3.06 15.23
C VAL A 156 35.10 1.78 14.73
N ALA A 157 35.27 1.49 13.45
CA ALA A 157 34.91 0.21 12.85
C ALA A 157 36.17 -0.59 12.59
N THR A 158 36.22 -1.82 13.12
CA THR A 158 37.39 -2.71 13.03
C THR A 158 37.00 -4.04 12.43
N GLY A 159 37.78 -4.51 11.47
CA GLY A 159 37.59 -5.82 10.84
C GLY A 159 38.02 -5.83 9.37
N PRO A 160 38.18 -7.02 8.77
CA PRO A 160 38.55 -7.19 7.36
C PRO A 160 37.62 -6.48 6.37
N HIS A 161 36.32 -6.40 6.67
CA HIS A 161 35.28 -5.77 5.82
C HIS A 161 34.78 -4.42 6.35
N ALA A 162 35.41 -3.88 7.41
CA ALA A 162 34.94 -2.69 8.08
C ALA A 162 34.83 -1.46 7.15
N ALA A 163 35.66 -1.39 6.10
CA ALA A 163 35.60 -0.29 5.13
C ALA A 163 34.29 -0.27 4.33
N VAL A 164 33.93 -1.39 3.68
CA VAL A 164 32.72 -1.49 2.85
C VAL A 164 31.45 -1.44 3.69
N ASP A 165 31.47 -2.06 4.87
CA ASP A 165 30.35 -2.02 5.82
C ASP A 165 30.13 -0.59 6.35
N SER A 166 31.21 0.14 6.66
CA SER A 166 31.10 1.54 7.09
C SER A 166 30.56 2.45 5.99
N GLU A 167 30.96 2.25 4.74
CA GLU A 167 30.41 2.99 3.60
C GLU A 167 28.90 2.74 3.48
N ARG A 168 28.46 1.48 3.60
CA ARG A 168 27.04 1.14 3.56
C ARG A 168 26.27 1.70 4.74
N ALA A 169 26.84 1.66 5.95
CA ALA A 169 26.25 2.24 7.15
C ALA A 169 26.01 3.76 6.99
N LEU A 170 26.97 4.50 6.42
CA LEU A 170 26.83 5.92 6.11
C LEU A 170 25.78 6.19 5.02
N ALA A 171 25.68 5.32 4.01
CA ALA A 171 24.65 5.40 2.99
C ALA A 171 23.25 5.16 3.56
N LYS A 172 23.10 4.27 4.56
CA LYS A 172 21.83 3.97 5.26
C LYS A 172 21.49 4.99 6.38
N ALA A 173 22.34 5.97 6.66
CA ALA A 173 22.16 6.98 7.72
C ALA A 173 21.21 8.16 7.35
N ASP A 174 20.44 8.06 6.27
CA ASP A 174 19.52 9.09 5.81
C ASP A 174 18.34 9.34 6.76
N LEU A 175 17.80 8.29 7.40
CA LEU A 175 16.80 8.45 8.46
C LEU A 175 17.43 9.02 9.73
N TRP A 176 18.64 8.58 10.08
CA TRP A 176 19.39 9.05 11.26
C TRP A 176 19.57 10.56 11.22
N GLU A 177 20.03 11.08 10.09
CA GLU A 177 20.21 12.51 9.84
C GLU A 177 18.94 13.33 10.14
N ARG A 178 17.77 12.75 9.82
CA ARG A 178 16.48 13.42 9.96
C ARG A 178 15.89 13.37 11.36
N VAL A 179 16.20 12.34 12.17
CA VAL A 179 15.45 12.06 13.42
C VAL A 179 16.33 11.95 14.67
N ILE A 180 17.64 11.84 14.51
CA ILE A 180 18.62 11.77 15.60
C ILE A 180 19.50 13.01 15.60
N GLY A 181 20.13 13.33 14.46
CA GLY A 181 21.08 14.44 14.34
C GLY A 181 22.12 14.14 13.25
N PRO A 182 23.28 14.83 13.22
CA PRO A 182 24.31 14.61 12.20
C PRO A 182 24.68 13.13 12.05
N ARG A 183 24.98 12.70 10.82
CA ARG A 183 25.45 11.33 10.54
C ARG A 183 26.66 10.99 11.41
N PRO A 184 26.80 9.72 11.86
CA PRO A 184 27.99 9.29 12.59
C PRO A 184 29.26 9.55 11.78
N GLU A 185 30.34 9.88 12.47
CA GLU A 185 31.68 9.84 11.91
C GLU A 185 32.27 8.46 12.19
N ILE A 186 32.82 7.81 11.17
CA ILE A 186 33.34 6.45 11.28
C ILE A 186 34.80 6.46 10.86
N VAL A 187 35.68 6.03 11.78
CA VAL A 187 37.08 5.79 11.51
C VAL A 187 37.27 4.29 11.31
N VAL A 188 37.76 3.88 10.16
CA VAL A 188 38.01 2.47 9.85
C VAL A 188 39.43 2.11 10.28
N GLN A 189 39.56 1.04 11.07
CA GLN A 189 40.83 0.43 11.44
C GLN A 189 40.87 -1.00 10.87
N SER A 190 41.66 -1.24 9.84
CA SER A 190 41.85 -2.60 9.29
C SER A 190 43.32 -3.01 9.35
N GLU A 191 43.58 -4.28 9.66
CA GLU A 191 44.89 -4.95 9.47
C GLU A 191 44.95 -5.64 8.09
N GLY A 192 44.43 -4.97 7.06
CA GLY A 192 44.27 -5.52 5.71
C GLY A 192 42.86 -5.32 5.20
N THR A 193 42.73 -4.73 4.01
CA THR A 193 41.44 -4.50 3.36
C THR A 193 41.17 -5.68 2.44
N VAL A 194 40.12 -6.45 2.71
CA VAL A 194 39.61 -7.43 1.75
C VAL A 194 38.86 -6.65 0.66
N VAL A 195 39.34 -6.72 -0.58
CA VAL A 195 38.77 -6.02 -1.76
C VAL A 195 37.81 -6.95 -2.52
N GLU A 196 37.45 -8.10 -1.95
CA GLU A 196 36.52 -9.03 -2.59
C GLU A 196 35.16 -8.35 -2.82
N GLU A 197 34.56 -8.68 -3.96
CA GLU A 197 33.26 -8.18 -4.34
C GLU A 197 32.22 -8.78 -3.39
N VAL A 198 31.79 -7.98 -2.42
CA VAL A 198 30.81 -8.44 -1.45
C VAL A 198 29.44 -8.51 -2.13
N ALA A 199 28.99 -9.74 -2.40
CA ALA A 199 27.58 -9.99 -2.67
C ALA A 199 26.78 -9.46 -1.48
N GLY A 200 25.76 -8.64 -1.74
CA GLY A 200 24.87 -8.17 -0.66
C GLY A 200 24.09 -9.34 -0.04
N GLU A 201 22.96 -9.04 0.62
CA GLU A 201 22.07 -10.08 1.17
C GLU A 201 21.84 -11.23 0.17
N ASP A 202 22.29 -12.44 0.53
CA ASP A 202 22.08 -13.63 -0.30
C ASP A 202 20.58 -13.91 -0.43
N GLU A 203 20.11 -14.04 -1.68
CA GLU A 203 18.73 -14.46 -1.89
C GLU A 203 18.57 -15.92 -1.47
N PRO A 204 17.57 -16.25 -0.63
CA PRO A 204 17.35 -17.62 -0.21
C PRO A 204 16.97 -18.49 -1.42
N ALA A 205 17.66 -19.63 -1.56
CA ALA A 205 17.47 -20.57 -2.66
C ALA A 205 16.03 -21.11 -2.73
N ASP A 206 15.43 -21.39 -1.57
CA ASP A 206 14.05 -21.85 -1.44
C ASP A 206 13.17 -20.76 -0.79
N ARG A 207 12.13 -20.34 -1.50
CA ARG A 207 11.16 -19.35 -1.01
C ARG A 207 10.00 -20.02 -0.28
N LEU A 208 9.61 -19.45 0.86
CA LEU A 208 8.36 -19.75 1.54
C LEU A 208 7.20 -19.10 0.79
N PRO A 209 6.03 -19.75 0.69
CA PRO A 209 4.85 -19.10 0.13
C PRO A 209 4.43 -17.94 1.02
N TYR A 210 3.71 -16.98 0.44
CA TYR A 210 3.05 -15.95 1.24
C TYR A 210 2.14 -16.61 2.28
N TRP A 211 2.44 -16.38 3.56
CA TRP A 211 1.72 -17.04 4.64
C TRP A 211 0.22 -16.71 4.66
N TYR A 212 -0.18 -15.57 4.07
CA TYR A 212 -1.55 -15.12 3.93
C TYR A 212 -2.22 -15.60 2.63
N ALA A 213 -1.44 -16.12 1.69
CA ALA A 213 -1.95 -16.72 0.45
C ALA A 213 -2.37 -18.18 0.70
N SER A 214 -3.28 -18.37 1.66
CA SER A 214 -3.77 -19.70 2.03
C SER A 214 -5.22 -19.62 2.45
N GLY A 215 -6.00 -20.62 2.02
CA GLY A 215 -7.39 -20.82 2.44
C GLY A 215 -7.59 -20.88 3.95
N ALA A 216 -6.57 -21.30 4.71
CA ALA A 216 -6.63 -21.46 6.16
C ALA A 216 -6.48 -20.14 6.94
N VAL A 217 -6.10 -19.05 6.28
CA VAL A 217 -5.86 -17.75 6.92
C VAL A 217 -7.20 -17.09 7.26
N PRO A 218 -7.32 -16.37 8.40
CA PRO A 218 -8.50 -15.56 8.67
C PRO A 218 -8.78 -14.59 7.52
N PHE A 219 -10.03 -14.51 7.05
CA PHE A 219 -10.42 -13.57 5.99
C PHE A 219 -10.16 -12.10 6.40
N ALA A 220 -10.34 -11.79 7.68
CA ALA A 220 -9.98 -10.51 8.28
C ALA A 220 -8.48 -10.16 8.13
N GLU A 221 -7.58 -11.14 8.23
CA GLU A 221 -6.15 -10.92 8.11
C GLU A 221 -5.74 -10.62 6.67
N LEU A 222 -6.24 -11.39 5.70
CA LEU A 222 -6.09 -11.09 4.27
C LEU A 222 -6.55 -9.66 3.95
N GLY A 223 -7.72 -9.30 4.47
CA GLY A 223 -8.27 -7.95 4.35
C GLY A 223 -7.37 -6.85 4.90
N ARG A 224 -6.84 -7.04 6.11
CA ARG A 224 -5.94 -6.07 6.75
C ARG A 224 -4.64 -5.89 5.98
N ILE A 225 -4.06 -6.95 5.40
CA ILE A 225 -2.88 -6.87 4.51
C ILE A 225 -3.19 -6.00 3.29
N VAL A 226 -4.31 -6.28 2.62
CA VAL A 226 -4.72 -5.51 1.44
C VAL A 226 -4.96 -4.05 1.80
N LEU A 227 -5.61 -3.76 2.93
CA LEU A 227 -5.77 -2.39 3.42
C LEU A 227 -4.43 -1.68 3.65
N ARG A 228 -3.43 -2.33 4.28
CA ARG A 228 -2.08 -1.74 4.49
C ARG A 228 -1.42 -1.37 3.17
N ARG A 229 -1.50 -2.22 2.14
CA ARG A 229 -1.00 -1.92 0.79
C ARG A 229 -1.71 -0.72 0.17
N GLN A 230 -3.05 -0.69 0.24
CA GLN A 230 -3.81 0.41 -0.34
C GLN A 230 -3.60 1.74 0.41
N ILE A 231 -3.35 1.72 1.72
CA ILE A 231 -3.00 2.93 2.49
C ILE A 231 -1.66 3.51 2.02
N ARG A 232 -0.65 2.66 1.79
CA ARG A 232 0.64 3.10 1.22
C ARG A 232 0.45 3.75 -0.15
N ARG A 233 -0.33 3.11 -1.04
CA ARG A 233 -0.66 3.69 -2.36
C ARG A 233 -1.40 5.01 -2.22
N LEU A 234 -2.43 5.08 -1.36
CA LEU A 234 -3.19 6.29 -1.09
C LEU A 234 -2.30 7.45 -0.64
N GLN A 235 -1.35 7.20 0.26
CA GLN A 235 -0.45 8.24 0.75
C GLN A 235 0.61 8.66 -0.28
N GLN A 236 1.11 7.71 -1.07
CA GLN A 236 2.01 8.04 -2.18
C GLN A 236 1.32 8.96 -3.19
N THR A 237 0.08 8.65 -3.55
CA THR A 237 -0.66 9.41 -4.56
C THR A 237 -1.18 10.73 -4.00
N ALA A 238 -1.61 10.77 -2.73
CA ALA A 238 -1.95 12.03 -2.04
C ALA A 238 -0.74 12.96 -1.91
N ARG A 239 0.48 12.43 -1.78
CA ARG A 239 1.69 13.25 -1.83
C ARG A 239 1.94 13.79 -3.25
N ALA A 240 1.87 12.95 -4.27
CA ALA A 240 2.03 13.39 -5.66
C ALA A 240 1.04 14.48 -6.06
N VAL A 241 -0.21 14.43 -5.57
CA VAL A 241 -1.22 15.48 -5.76
C VAL A 241 -0.84 16.80 -5.08
N ARG A 242 -0.32 16.75 -3.84
CA ARG A 242 0.11 17.97 -3.12
C ARG A 242 1.35 18.60 -3.74
N ASP A 243 2.26 17.76 -4.22
CA ASP A 243 3.53 18.17 -4.81
C ASP A 243 3.36 18.54 -6.32
N ASP A 244 2.13 18.45 -6.86
CA ASP A 244 1.75 18.65 -8.28
C ASP A 244 2.68 17.92 -9.26
N GLU A 245 3.10 16.70 -8.89
CA GLU A 245 4.17 15.97 -9.59
C GLU A 245 3.75 15.49 -10.98
N THR A 246 2.49 15.06 -11.14
CA THR A 246 1.98 14.49 -12.40
C THR A 246 0.49 14.78 -12.60
N ILE A 247 0.07 14.92 -13.86
CA ILE A 247 -1.33 15.06 -14.27
C ILE A 247 -2.16 13.82 -13.85
N GLU A 248 -1.54 12.63 -13.79
CA GLU A 248 -2.21 11.39 -13.38
C GLU A 248 -2.29 11.19 -11.85
N ALA A 249 -1.67 12.05 -11.03
CA ALA A 249 -1.67 11.88 -9.58
C ALA A 249 -3.09 11.83 -8.98
N VAL A 250 -4.01 12.65 -9.50
CA VAL A 250 -5.43 12.68 -9.09
C VAL A 250 -6.15 11.40 -9.53
N HIS A 251 -5.86 10.89 -10.74
CA HIS A 251 -6.40 9.61 -11.21
C HIS A 251 -6.02 8.49 -10.25
N ASP A 252 -4.74 8.41 -9.92
CA ASP A 252 -4.15 7.41 -9.04
C ASP A 252 -4.71 7.50 -7.59
N LEU A 253 -4.90 8.71 -7.08
CA LEU A 253 -5.57 8.94 -5.79
C LEU A 253 -7.01 8.42 -5.80
N ARG A 254 -7.75 8.68 -6.89
CA ARG A 254 -9.12 8.19 -7.07
C ARG A 254 -9.18 6.66 -7.20
N VAL A 255 -8.19 6.04 -7.85
CA VAL A 255 -8.05 4.57 -7.90
C VAL A 255 -7.85 4.01 -6.49
N ALA A 256 -6.90 4.56 -5.72
CA ALA A 256 -6.59 4.12 -4.37
C ALA A 256 -7.81 4.22 -3.43
N THR A 257 -8.50 5.37 -3.42
CA THR A 257 -9.71 5.56 -2.59
C THR A 257 -10.82 4.56 -2.94
N ARG A 258 -11.02 4.29 -4.23
CA ARG A 258 -11.99 3.31 -4.71
C ARG A 258 -11.65 1.89 -4.28
N ARG A 259 -10.38 1.47 -4.38
CA ARG A 259 -9.91 0.16 -3.90
C ARG A 259 -10.09 -0.01 -2.39
N ILE A 260 -9.77 1.03 -1.59
CA ILE A 260 -10.01 1.00 -0.13
C ILE A 260 -11.51 0.85 0.17
N ARG A 261 -12.38 1.61 -0.49
CA ARG A 261 -13.83 1.50 -0.29
C ARG A 261 -14.35 0.11 -0.68
N ALA A 262 -13.83 -0.46 -1.76
CA ALA A 262 -14.20 -1.81 -2.17
C ALA A 262 -13.76 -2.84 -1.13
N ALA A 263 -12.51 -2.77 -0.66
CA ALA A 263 -12.01 -3.64 0.40
C ALA A 263 -12.84 -3.52 1.69
N LEU A 264 -13.12 -2.31 2.18
CA LEU A 264 -13.94 -2.10 3.38
C LEU A 264 -15.36 -2.69 3.24
N ARG A 265 -15.93 -2.67 2.04
CA ARG A 265 -17.23 -3.28 1.76
C ARG A 265 -17.16 -4.80 1.77
N LEU A 266 -16.16 -5.38 1.10
CA LEU A 266 -15.93 -6.84 1.07
C LEU A 266 -15.65 -7.39 2.46
N LEU A 267 -14.95 -6.62 3.30
CA LEU A 267 -14.59 -6.99 4.66
C LEU A 267 -15.69 -6.68 5.68
N SER A 268 -16.83 -6.11 5.27
CA SER A 268 -17.92 -5.76 6.20
C SER A 268 -18.42 -6.92 7.08
N PRO A 269 -18.40 -8.21 6.65
CA PRO A 269 -18.80 -9.32 7.52
C PRO A 269 -17.84 -9.58 8.69
N VAL A 270 -16.59 -9.14 8.59
CA VAL A 270 -15.51 -9.43 9.56
C VAL A 270 -14.90 -8.19 10.21
N ALA A 271 -15.21 -7.00 9.69
CA ALA A 271 -14.63 -5.74 10.15
C ALA A 271 -15.40 -5.15 11.35
N PRO A 272 -14.72 -4.41 12.26
CA PRO A 272 -15.38 -3.69 13.33
C PRO A 272 -16.31 -2.60 12.76
N VAL A 273 -17.62 -2.81 12.90
CA VAL A 273 -18.69 -2.05 12.21
C VAL A 273 -18.52 -0.53 12.36
N LYS A 274 -18.31 -0.03 13.59
CA LYS A 274 -18.20 1.41 13.87
C LYS A 274 -16.98 2.02 13.17
N THR A 275 -15.82 1.42 13.34
CA THR A 275 -14.54 1.92 12.80
C THR A 275 -14.51 1.82 11.28
N ALA A 276 -15.00 0.71 10.72
CA ALA A 276 -15.09 0.51 9.27
C ALA A 276 -16.05 1.51 8.61
N ARG A 277 -17.18 1.85 9.27
CA ARG A 277 -18.11 2.90 8.80
C ARG A 277 -17.44 4.27 8.78
N GLN A 278 -16.74 4.64 9.85
CA GLN A 278 -16.01 5.91 9.92
C GLN A 278 -14.94 6.03 8.83
N ALA A 279 -14.15 4.97 8.64
CA ALA A 279 -13.16 4.88 7.57
C ALA A 279 -13.80 5.01 6.18
N THR A 280 -14.94 4.36 5.97
CA THR A 280 -15.70 4.45 4.71
C THR A 280 -16.16 5.88 4.41
N VAL A 281 -16.66 6.61 5.42
CA VAL A 281 -17.08 8.00 5.27
C VAL A 281 -15.90 8.92 4.94
N ALA A 282 -14.78 8.76 5.64
CA ALA A 282 -13.57 9.54 5.38
C ALA A 282 -13.06 9.33 3.94
N VAL A 283 -12.91 8.06 3.52
CA VAL A 283 -12.42 7.74 2.18
C VAL A 283 -13.44 8.16 1.10
N ARG A 284 -14.74 8.12 1.38
CA ARG A 284 -15.78 8.66 0.49
C ARG A 284 -15.66 10.17 0.32
N THR A 285 -15.37 10.90 1.39
CA THR A 285 -15.18 12.35 1.36
C THR A 285 -13.99 12.71 0.48
N LEU A 286 -12.84 12.03 0.68
CA LEU A 286 -11.67 12.19 -0.16
C LEU A 286 -11.95 11.82 -1.63
N ALA A 287 -12.65 10.71 -1.87
CA ALA A 287 -13.00 10.28 -3.22
C ALA A 287 -13.88 11.30 -3.96
N ARG A 288 -14.78 11.99 -3.24
CA ARG A 288 -15.62 13.06 -3.82
C ARG A 288 -14.77 14.26 -4.23
N GLN A 289 -13.85 14.69 -3.37
CA GLN A 289 -12.91 15.79 -3.68
C GLN A 289 -12.04 15.45 -4.90
N ALA A 290 -11.44 14.26 -4.91
CA ALA A 290 -10.63 13.80 -6.04
C ALA A 290 -11.45 13.61 -7.32
N GLY A 291 -12.73 13.21 -7.21
CA GLY A 291 -13.65 13.09 -8.33
C GLY A 291 -13.93 14.42 -9.01
N ALA A 292 -14.18 15.49 -8.22
CA ALA A 292 -14.45 16.81 -8.76
C ALA A 292 -13.31 17.34 -9.66
N THR A 293 -12.06 17.06 -9.30
CA THR A 293 -10.90 17.37 -10.16
C THR A 293 -10.80 16.40 -11.34
N ARG A 294 -10.87 15.08 -11.09
CA ARG A 294 -10.63 14.08 -12.15
C ARG A 294 -11.66 14.12 -13.27
N ASP A 295 -12.92 14.35 -12.95
CA ASP A 295 -13.99 14.38 -13.96
C ASP A 295 -13.72 15.52 -14.96
N ARG A 296 -13.16 16.65 -14.50
CA ARG A 296 -12.72 17.77 -15.35
C ARG A 296 -11.42 17.47 -16.09
N ASP A 297 -10.45 16.78 -15.46
CA ASP A 297 -9.24 16.34 -16.16
C ASP A 297 -9.59 15.42 -17.36
N VAL A 298 -10.55 14.49 -17.18
CA VAL A 298 -11.02 13.62 -18.28
C VAL A 298 -11.68 14.44 -19.38
N LEU A 299 -12.61 15.35 -19.02
CA LEU A 299 -13.31 16.18 -19.99
C LEU A 299 -12.35 17.09 -20.77
N LEU A 300 -11.41 17.75 -20.09
CA LEU A 300 -10.41 18.61 -20.74
C LEU A 300 -9.50 17.82 -21.69
N HIS A 301 -9.05 16.64 -21.27
CA HIS A 301 -8.22 15.78 -22.12
C HIS A 301 -8.96 15.38 -23.41
N ASP A 302 -10.22 14.99 -23.30
CA ASP A 302 -11.04 14.61 -24.46
C ASP A 302 -11.39 15.81 -25.35
N MET A 303 -11.79 16.96 -24.78
CA MET A 303 -12.13 18.16 -25.56
C MET A 303 -10.92 18.74 -26.31
N THR A 304 -9.75 18.79 -25.67
CA THR A 304 -8.53 19.35 -26.29
C THR A 304 -7.91 18.43 -27.35
N GLY A 305 -8.23 17.13 -27.31
CA GLY A 305 -7.82 16.17 -28.33
C GLY A 305 -8.67 16.19 -29.60
N ARG A 306 -9.77 16.95 -29.63
CA ARG A 306 -10.72 17.02 -30.75
C ARG A 306 -10.53 18.30 -31.56
N ASP A 307 -10.52 18.18 -32.90
CA ASP A 307 -10.47 19.32 -33.81
C ASP A 307 -11.87 19.93 -33.98
N MET A 308 -12.29 20.72 -32.99
CA MET A 308 -13.61 21.37 -32.96
C MET A 308 -13.48 22.87 -32.66
N SER A 309 -13.96 23.70 -33.58
CA SER A 309 -13.93 25.15 -33.43
C SER A 309 -14.96 25.63 -32.39
N GLY A 310 -14.60 26.68 -31.64
CA GLY A 310 -15.51 27.37 -30.71
C GLY A 310 -15.63 26.76 -29.31
N LEU A 311 -14.90 25.68 -28.99
CA LEU A 311 -14.88 25.11 -27.64
C LEU A 311 -14.05 25.90 -26.62
N GLU A 312 -13.16 26.78 -27.08
CA GLU A 312 -12.20 27.48 -26.21
C GLU A 312 -12.82 28.19 -24.99
N PRO A 313 -13.94 28.94 -25.11
CA PRO A 313 -14.56 29.58 -23.94
C PRO A 313 -15.02 28.58 -22.88
N VAL A 314 -15.48 27.40 -23.29
CA VAL A 314 -15.92 26.33 -22.39
C VAL A 314 -14.71 25.63 -21.78
N ILE A 315 -13.67 25.37 -22.57
CA ILE A 315 -12.40 24.80 -22.09
C ILE A 315 -11.81 25.69 -20.98
N GLU A 316 -11.78 27.01 -21.18
CA GLU A 316 -11.28 27.96 -20.17
C GLU A 316 -12.13 27.95 -18.89
N ALA A 317 -13.46 27.90 -19.02
CA ALA A 317 -14.34 27.77 -17.86
C ALA A 317 -14.06 26.47 -17.07
N ILE A 318 -13.96 25.33 -17.75
CA ILE A 318 -13.68 24.03 -17.12
C ILE A 318 -12.27 24.00 -16.51
N ARG A 319 -11.26 24.64 -17.13
CA ARG A 319 -9.91 24.79 -16.56
C ARG A 319 -9.97 25.55 -15.22
N ALA A 320 -10.69 26.67 -15.17
CA ALA A 320 -10.86 27.44 -13.95
C ALA A 320 -11.53 26.61 -12.82
N GLU A 321 -12.60 25.88 -13.15
CA GLU A 321 -13.25 25.00 -12.18
C GLU A 321 -12.35 23.84 -11.72
N ARG A 322 -11.56 23.26 -12.63
CA ARG A 322 -10.58 22.22 -12.31
C ARG A 322 -9.56 22.74 -11.32
N MET A 323 -9.03 23.94 -11.55
CA MET A 323 -8.08 24.59 -10.63
C MET A 323 -8.70 24.82 -9.25
N ALA A 324 -9.94 25.30 -9.19
CA ALA A 324 -10.66 25.49 -7.93
C ALA A 324 -10.86 24.16 -7.18
N ALA A 325 -11.34 23.12 -7.87
CA ALA A 325 -11.53 21.78 -7.30
C ALA A 325 -10.20 21.17 -6.81
N HIS A 326 -9.11 21.35 -7.57
CA HIS A 326 -7.79 20.89 -7.17
C HIS A 326 -7.30 21.61 -5.89
N ALA A 327 -7.50 22.93 -5.80
CA ALA A 327 -7.17 23.70 -4.61
C ALA A 327 -7.95 23.20 -3.37
N GLU A 328 -9.25 22.90 -3.51
CA GLU A 328 -10.04 22.29 -2.43
C GLU A 328 -9.52 20.91 -2.01
N LEU A 329 -9.14 20.08 -2.97
CA LEU A 329 -8.53 18.77 -2.70
C LEU A 329 -7.21 18.91 -1.93
N VAL A 330 -6.31 19.80 -2.36
CA VAL A 330 -5.02 20.06 -1.69
C VAL A 330 -5.24 20.61 -0.27
N ASN A 331 -6.21 21.51 -0.10
CA ASN A 331 -6.59 22.04 1.21
C ASN A 331 -7.08 20.92 2.14
N TYR A 332 -7.92 20.00 1.64
CA TYR A 332 -8.37 18.83 2.41
C TYR A 332 -7.21 17.92 2.80
N LEU A 333 -6.32 17.59 1.84
CA LEU A 333 -5.14 16.75 2.08
C LEU A 333 -4.13 17.37 3.06
N SER A 334 -4.16 18.69 3.24
CA SER A 334 -3.30 19.43 4.18
C SER A 334 -3.95 19.66 5.55
N ALA A 335 -5.23 19.31 5.71
CA ALA A 335 -5.97 19.54 6.94
C ALA A 335 -5.65 18.52 8.03
N LYS A 336 -5.68 18.94 9.31
CA LYS A 336 -5.57 18.05 10.48
C LYS A 336 -6.65 16.95 10.51
N GLN A 337 -7.81 17.23 9.90
CA GLN A 337 -8.88 16.26 9.74
C GLN A 337 -8.40 15.05 8.95
N TYR A 338 -7.73 15.26 7.82
CA TYR A 338 -7.21 14.19 6.98
C TYR A 338 -6.16 13.34 7.72
N GLU A 339 -5.26 13.96 8.48
CA GLU A 339 -4.29 13.21 9.31
C GLU A 339 -4.98 12.28 10.32
N ARG A 340 -6.05 12.77 10.97
CA ARG A 340 -6.84 11.97 11.93
C ARG A 340 -7.56 10.81 11.25
N GLU A 341 -8.19 11.07 10.10
CA GLU A 341 -8.89 10.05 9.31
C GLU A 341 -7.93 8.97 8.78
N LEU A 342 -6.75 9.39 8.30
CA LEU A 342 -5.69 8.49 7.88
C LEU A 342 -5.18 7.63 9.03
N ARG A 343 -4.96 8.22 10.23
CA ARG A 343 -4.58 7.47 11.42
C ARG A 343 -5.61 6.41 11.79
N ALA A 344 -6.91 6.75 11.73
CA ALA A 344 -7.98 5.80 12.01
C ALA A 344 -8.03 4.65 10.99
N LEU A 345 -7.82 4.96 9.70
CA LEU A 345 -7.73 3.95 8.64
C LEU A 345 -6.49 3.05 8.82
N ALA A 346 -5.35 3.61 9.22
CA ALA A 346 -4.15 2.84 9.54
C ALA A 346 -4.37 1.93 10.76
N GLN A 347 -5.01 2.42 11.82
CA GLN A 347 -5.37 1.63 13.00
C GLN A 347 -6.25 0.43 12.62
N LEU A 348 -7.27 0.66 11.78
CA LEU A 348 -8.13 -0.41 11.28
C LEU A 348 -7.35 -1.50 10.53
N ALA A 349 -6.28 -1.13 9.82
CA ALA A 349 -5.46 -2.03 9.02
C ALA A 349 -4.32 -2.70 9.81
N CYS A 350 -3.81 -2.10 10.87
CA CYS A 350 -2.67 -2.62 11.63
C CYS A 350 -3.06 -3.31 12.95
N VAL A 351 -4.22 -2.99 13.52
CA VAL A 351 -4.67 -3.51 14.82
C VAL A 351 -5.77 -4.55 14.62
N ASN A 352 -5.69 -5.65 15.36
CA ASN A 352 -6.65 -6.77 15.26
C ASN A 352 -7.94 -6.55 16.06
N GLU A 353 -7.96 -5.58 16.97
CA GLU A 353 -9.07 -5.36 17.88
C GLU A 353 -10.40 -5.15 17.13
N GLY A 354 -11.42 -5.93 17.53
CA GLY A 354 -12.77 -5.87 16.96
C GLY A 354 -12.98 -6.56 15.62
N TRP A 355 -11.94 -7.16 15.03
CA TRP A 355 -12.08 -8.00 13.83
C TRP A 355 -12.53 -9.42 14.18
N ASP A 356 -13.45 -9.98 13.38
CA ASP A 356 -13.80 -11.40 13.46
C ASP A 356 -12.81 -12.23 12.65
N ASN A 357 -11.90 -12.92 13.35
CA ASN A 357 -10.91 -13.78 12.72
C ASN A 357 -11.37 -15.24 12.57
N ARG A 358 -12.64 -15.56 12.87
CA ARG A 358 -13.16 -16.93 12.75
C ARG A 358 -13.33 -17.35 11.29
N PRO A 359 -13.98 -16.57 10.39
CA PRO A 359 -14.12 -16.97 9.00
C PRO A 359 -12.74 -17.09 8.35
N ARG A 360 -12.45 -18.24 7.73
CA ARG A 360 -11.25 -18.40 6.91
C ARG A 360 -11.53 -17.97 5.48
N VAL A 361 -10.45 -17.76 4.72
CA VAL A 361 -10.56 -17.44 3.29
C VAL A 361 -11.35 -18.52 2.55
N ARG A 362 -11.02 -19.80 2.76
CA ARG A 362 -11.72 -20.94 2.14
C ARG A 362 -13.22 -21.00 2.45
N ASP A 363 -13.61 -20.55 3.63
CA ASP A 363 -15.01 -20.63 4.09
C ASP A 363 -15.87 -19.49 3.53
N HIS A 364 -15.27 -18.36 3.16
CA HIS A 364 -15.99 -17.13 2.84
C HIS A 364 -15.73 -16.58 1.43
N ALA A 365 -14.49 -16.60 0.96
CA ALA A 365 -14.12 -15.92 -0.27
C ALA A 365 -14.78 -16.55 -1.51
N GLY A 366 -14.94 -17.88 -1.54
CA GLY A 366 -15.59 -18.57 -2.66
C GLY A 366 -17.05 -18.15 -2.86
N SER A 367 -17.86 -18.18 -1.79
CA SER A 367 -19.27 -17.75 -1.84
C SER A 367 -19.40 -16.26 -2.13
N MET A 368 -18.50 -15.43 -1.59
CA MET A 368 -18.43 -14.00 -1.85
C MET A 368 -18.14 -13.69 -3.34
N LEU A 369 -17.19 -14.40 -3.96
CA LEU A 369 -16.89 -14.28 -5.39
C LEU A 369 -18.09 -14.66 -6.25
N TYR A 370 -18.71 -15.81 -5.96
CA TYR A 370 -19.86 -16.27 -6.71
C TYR A 370 -21.05 -15.31 -6.59
N ALA A 371 -21.33 -14.80 -5.39
CA ALA A 371 -22.39 -13.81 -5.18
C ALA A 371 -22.16 -12.52 -5.99
N HIS A 372 -20.91 -12.10 -6.17
CA HIS A 372 -20.59 -10.96 -7.03
C HIS A 372 -20.72 -11.26 -8.53
N TYR A 373 -20.40 -12.48 -8.96
CA TYR A 373 -20.65 -12.93 -10.32
C TYR A 373 -22.15 -13.08 -10.62
N GLU A 374 -22.91 -13.68 -9.71
CA GLU A 374 -24.37 -13.78 -9.77
C GLU A 374 -25.01 -12.39 -9.91
N ALA A 375 -24.60 -11.43 -9.06
CA ALA A 375 -25.11 -10.05 -9.13
C ALA A 375 -24.75 -9.32 -10.43
N LEU A 376 -23.67 -9.71 -11.12
CA LEU A 376 -23.35 -9.20 -12.45
C LEU A 376 -24.23 -9.88 -13.52
N ARG A 377 -24.38 -11.20 -13.43
CA ARG A 377 -25.21 -12.00 -14.32
C ARG A 377 -26.70 -11.67 -14.25
N SER A 378 -27.21 -11.18 -13.11
CA SER A 378 -28.63 -10.86 -12.94
C SER A 378 -29.16 -9.73 -13.84
N TYR A 379 -28.25 -8.98 -14.48
CA TYR A 379 -28.59 -7.96 -15.48
C TYR A 379 -28.81 -8.55 -16.88
N ASP A 380 -28.34 -9.78 -17.14
CA ASP A 380 -28.61 -10.50 -18.37
C ASP A 380 -29.93 -11.26 -18.23
N ARG A 381 -30.95 -10.74 -18.91
CA ARG A 381 -32.32 -11.29 -18.94
C ARG A 381 -32.68 -11.59 -20.39
N ASP A 382 -31.98 -12.58 -20.94
CA ASP A 382 -32.00 -12.94 -22.37
C ASP A 382 -31.40 -11.85 -23.28
N GLY A 383 -30.40 -11.13 -22.74
CA GLY A 383 -29.76 -10.01 -23.42
C GLY A 383 -29.22 -8.96 -22.45
N LEU A 384 -28.33 -8.11 -22.96
CA LEU A 384 -27.84 -6.94 -22.22
C LEU A 384 -28.95 -5.90 -22.02
N PRO A 385 -28.94 -5.15 -20.90
CA PRO A 385 -29.90 -4.07 -20.69
C PRO A 385 -29.81 -3.00 -21.78
N GLU A 386 -30.97 -2.48 -22.19
CA GLU A 386 -31.01 -1.39 -23.16
C GLU A 386 -30.88 0.00 -22.51
N ASP A 387 -31.34 0.16 -21.28
CA ASP A 387 -31.34 1.46 -20.60
C ASP A 387 -29.99 1.80 -19.94
N GLU A 388 -29.63 3.08 -19.94
CA GLU A 388 -28.36 3.58 -19.40
C GLU A 388 -28.23 3.32 -17.88
N ALA A 389 -29.33 3.36 -17.14
CA ALA A 389 -29.30 3.18 -15.69
C ALA A 389 -28.94 1.74 -15.31
N SER A 390 -29.51 0.75 -15.99
CA SER A 390 -29.18 -0.67 -15.82
C SER A 390 -27.75 -0.98 -16.27
N LEU A 391 -27.29 -0.42 -17.40
CA LEU A 391 -25.89 -0.58 -17.84
C LEU A 391 -24.90 0.02 -16.82
N HIS A 392 -25.23 1.17 -16.23
CA HIS A 392 -24.44 1.77 -15.16
C HIS A 392 -24.42 0.89 -13.90
N ALA A 393 -25.56 0.34 -13.50
CA ALA A 393 -25.66 -0.57 -12.37
C ALA A 393 -24.88 -1.88 -12.60
N MET A 394 -24.95 -2.43 -13.82
CA MET A 394 -24.17 -3.59 -14.27
C MET A 394 -22.66 -3.30 -14.25
N ARG A 395 -22.22 -2.12 -14.68
CA ARG A 395 -20.82 -1.67 -14.55
C ARG A 395 -20.35 -1.66 -13.11
N ILE A 396 -21.20 -1.16 -12.19
CA ILE A 396 -20.89 -1.19 -10.76
C ILE A 396 -20.75 -2.64 -10.30
N ALA A 397 -21.64 -3.55 -10.70
CA ALA A 397 -21.53 -4.98 -10.38
C ALA A 397 -20.23 -5.61 -10.90
N GLY A 398 -19.83 -5.31 -12.15
CA GLY A 398 -18.56 -5.77 -12.73
C GLY A 398 -17.35 -5.29 -11.92
N LYS A 399 -17.31 -4.00 -11.56
CA LYS A 399 -16.25 -3.46 -10.70
C LYS A 399 -16.18 -4.18 -9.35
N ARG A 400 -17.34 -4.51 -8.78
CA ARG A 400 -17.43 -5.20 -7.49
C ARG A 400 -16.84 -6.61 -7.58
N LEU A 401 -17.15 -7.36 -8.64
CA LEU A 401 -16.52 -8.66 -8.90
C LEU A 401 -15.01 -8.53 -9.11
N ARG A 402 -14.57 -7.55 -9.92
CA ARG A 402 -13.14 -7.29 -10.11
C ARG A 402 -12.41 -7.04 -8.78
N TYR A 403 -12.95 -6.19 -7.90
CA TYR A 403 -12.31 -5.93 -6.60
C TYR A 403 -12.33 -7.14 -5.67
N ALA A 404 -13.30 -8.04 -5.80
CA ALA A 404 -13.33 -9.29 -5.07
C ALA A 404 -12.24 -10.25 -5.55
N LEU A 405 -12.02 -10.35 -6.86
CA LEU A 405 -10.91 -11.11 -7.45
C LEU A 405 -9.55 -10.53 -7.06
N GLU A 406 -9.39 -9.20 -7.11
CA GLU A 406 -8.18 -8.51 -6.66
C GLU A 406 -7.87 -8.75 -5.17
N LEU A 407 -8.88 -9.01 -4.32
CA LEU A 407 -8.67 -9.29 -2.89
C LEU A 407 -7.95 -10.62 -2.65
N VAL A 408 -8.21 -11.62 -3.50
CA VAL A 408 -7.65 -12.98 -3.40
C VAL A 408 -6.50 -13.22 -4.39
N SER A 409 -5.98 -12.16 -5.03
CA SER A 409 -5.00 -12.26 -6.12
C SER A 409 -3.79 -13.13 -5.79
N ASP A 410 -3.27 -12.98 -4.58
CA ASP A 410 -2.03 -13.65 -4.16
C ASP A 410 -2.25 -15.15 -3.90
N ILE A 411 -3.51 -15.59 -3.73
CA ILE A 411 -3.89 -17.01 -3.60
C ILE A 411 -4.11 -17.62 -4.99
N VAL A 412 -4.79 -16.88 -5.87
CA VAL A 412 -5.15 -17.34 -7.21
C VAL A 412 -3.94 -17.42 -8.13
N GLY A 413 -2.99 -16.51 -7.98
CA GLY A 413 -1.77 -16.46 -8.78
C GLY A 413 -2.06 -16.18 -10.26
N GLU A 414 -1.38 -16.91 -11.16
CA GLU A 414 -1.38 -16.64 -12.60
C GLU A 414 -2.77 -16.76 -13.27
N ARG A 415 -3.62 -17.66 -12.76
CA ARG A 415 -5.01 -17.86 -13.23
C ARG A 415 -5.91 -16.64 -13.05
N LEU A 416 -5.48 -15.65 -12.27
CA LEU A 416 -6.23 -14.43 -12.05
C LEU A 416 -6.43 -13.64 -13.36
N GLY A 417 -5.46 -13.72 -14.29
CA GLY A 417 -5.52 -13.06 -15.59
C GLY A 417 -6.74 -13.48 -16.41
N ASP A 418 -7.05 -14.78 -16.42
CA ASP A 418 -8.18 -15.36 -17.16
C ASP A 418 -9.55 -14.87 -16.67
N LEU A 419 -9.63 -14.37 -15.44
CA LEU A 419 -10.84 -13.80 -14.85
C LEU A 419 -10.87 -12.27 -14.93
N LEU A 420 -9.72 -11.62 -14.75
CA LEU A 420 -9.62 -10.17 -14.72
C LEU A 420 -9.67 -9.53 -16.10
N GLN A 421 -8.99 -10.10 -17.10
CA GLN A 421 -8.90 -9.46 -18.41
C GLN A 421 -10.27 -9.31 -19.08
N PRO A 422 -11.12 -10.36 -19.17
CA PRO A 422 -12.46 -10.21 -19.73
C PRO A 422 -13.34 -9.20 -18.97
N LEU A 423 -13.15 -9.09 -17.64
CA LEU A 423 -13.86 -8.10 -16.84
C LEU A 423 -13.38 -6.67 -17.09
N ILE A 424 -12.10 -6.49 -17.39
CA ILE A 424 -11.51 -5.19 -17.75
C ILE A 424 -12.06 -4.76 -19.11
N ASP A 425 -11.96 -5.62 -20.12
CA ASP A 425 -12.44 -5.33 -21.48
C ASP A 425 -13.91 -4.92 -21.48
N PHE A 426 -14.76 -5.67 -20.76
CA PHE A 426 -16.17 -5.32 -20.59
C PHE A 426 -16.39 -4.01 -19.81
N GLN A 427 -15.58 -3.74 -18.78
CA GLN A 427 -15.68 -2.51 -17.99
C GLN A 427 -15.22 -1.27 -18.72
N ASP A 428 -14.30 -1.40 -19.68
CA ASP A 428 -13.77 -0.28 -20.46
C ASP A 428 -14.83 0.25 -21.43
N HIS A 429 -15.57 -0.64 -22.11
CA HIS A 429 -16.73 -0.27 -22.91
C HIS A 429 -17.81 0.44 -22.07
N LEU A 430 -18.23 -0.16 -20.95
CA LEU A 430 -19.19 0.49 -20.03
C LEU A 430 -18.62 1.78 -19.39
N GLY A 431 -17.30 1.89 -19.28
CA GLY A 431 -16.58 3.06 -18.80
C GLY A 431 -16.81 4.26 -19.71
N ALA A 432 -16.58 4.08 -21.00
CA ALA A 432 -16.80 5.10 -22.01
C ALA A 432 -18.25 5.60 -22.03
N LEU A 433 -19.25 4.70 -21.85
CA LEU A 433 -20.67 5.10 -21.76
C LEU A 433 -20.92 6.08 -20.59
N ASN A 434 -20.34 5.79 -19.43
CA ASN A 434 -20.48 6.62 -18.25
C ASN A 434 -19.79 7.99 -18.41
N ASP A 435 -18.67 8.05 -19.14
CA ASP A 435 -17.90 9.28 -19.29
C ASP A 435 -18.66 10.33 -20.12
N ILE A 436 -19.52 9.90 -21.04
CA ILE A 436 -20.42 10.79 -21.79
C ILE A 436 -21.49 11.41 -20.89
N SER A 437 -22.10 10.60 -20.02
CA SER A 437 -23.08 11.07 -19.03
C SER A 437 -22.47 12.10 -18.08
N VAL A 438 -21.23 11.86 -17.62
CA VAL A 438 -20.47 12.81 -16.80
C VAL A 438 -20.15 14.08 -17.59
N ALA A 439 -19.71 13.98 -18.84
CA ALA A 439 -19.43 15.12 -19.71
C ALA A 439 -20.68 16.00 -19.92
N ARG A 440 -21.85 15.40 -20.20
CA ARG A 440 -23.13 16.14 -20.29
C ARG A 440 -23.42 16.91 -19.01
N GLY A 441 -23.27 16.27 -17.85
CA GLY A 441 -23.50 16.90 -16.55
C GLY A 441 -22.56 18.07 -16.27
N LEU A 442 -21.28 17.95 -16.64
CA LEU A 442 -20.28 19.01 -16.50
C LEU A 442 -20.48 20.16 -17.50
N LEU A 443 -21.00 19.89 -18.70
CA LEU A 443 -21.17 20.89 -19.76
C LEU A 443 -22.51 21.63 -19.69
N ALA A 444 -23.52 21.07 -19.03
CA ALA A 444 -24.85 21.68 -18.92
C ALA A 444 -24.81 23.15 -18.42
N PRO A 445 -24.00 23.53 -17.40
CA PRO A 445 -23.87 24.92 -16.97
C PRO A 445 -23.15 25.86 -17.95
N HIS A 446 -22.45 25.32 -18.95
CA HIS A 446 -21.62 26.08 -19.89
C HIS A 446 -22.18 26.13 -21.31
N THR A 447 -23.36 25.57 -21.54
CA THR A 447 -23.93 25.45 -22.89
C THR A 447 -24.10 26.83 -23.53
N ASP A 448 -24.47 27.85 -22.76
CA ASP A 448 -24.64 29.23 -23.25
C ASP A 448 -23.33 29.89 -23.72
N HIS A 449 -22.16 29.41 -23.28
CA HIS A 449 -20.88 29.98 -23.67
C HIS A 449 -20.49 29.61 -25.10
N ALA A 450 -20.92 28.44 -25.58
CA ALA A 450 -20.67 27.96 -26.94
C ALA A 450 -21.72 26.94 -27.39
N PRO A 451 -22.99 27.34 -27.63
CA PRO A 451 -24.10 26.39 -27.81
C PRO A 451 -23.88 25.41 -28.96
N ALA A 452 -23.45 25.90 -30.12
CA ALA A 452 -23.22 25.08 -31.30
C ALA A 452 -22.03 24.12 -31.12
N ALA A 453 -20.94 24.58 -30.50
CA ALA A 453 -19.75 23.77 -30.30
C ALA A 453 -19.97 22.68 -29.25
N VAL A 454 -20.65 22.99 -28.14
CA VAL A 454 -21.03 22.01 -27.11
C VAL A 454 -21.99 20.96 -27.68
N ALA A 455 -23.00 21.39 -28.45
CA ALA A 455 -23.92 20.45 -29.12
C ALA A 455 -23.18 19.53 -30.10
N GLY A 456 -22.26 20.07 -30.90
CA GLY A 456 -21.42 19.28 -31.80
C GLY A 456 -20.53 18.28 -31.06
N TYR A 457 -19.92 18.69 -29.95
CA TYR A 457 -19.09 17.81 -29.11
C TYR A 457 -19.92 16.65 -28.54
N LEU A 458 -21.08 16.94 -27.96
CA LEU A 458 -21.97 15.92 -27.41
C LEU A 458 -22.48 14.96 -28.49
N ALA A 459 -22.83 15.47 -29.68
CA ALA A 459 -23.24 14.64 -30.81
C ALA A 459 -22.12 13.70 -31.28
N ALA A 460 -20.88 14.18 -31.35
CA ALA A 460 -19.73 13.34 -31.69
C ALA A 460 -19.51 12.22 -30.66
N ARG A 461 -19.62 12.54 -29.36
CA ARG A 461 -19.54 11.56 -28.28
C ARG A 461 -20.70 10.55 -28.33
N GLU A 462 -21.90 10.99 -28.66
CA GLU A 462 -23.06 10.10 -28.85
C GLU A 462 -22.90 9.15 -30.04
N ALA A 463 -22.25 9.59 -31.13
CA ALA A 463 -21.91 8.69 -32.23
C ALA A 463 -20.91 7.61 -31.81
N GLU A 464 -19.87 7.98 -31.06
CA GLU A 464 -18.90 7.03 -30.48
C GLU A 464 -19.57 6.06 -29.50
N TRP A 465 -20.54 6.54 -28.70
CA TRP A 465 -21.36 5.70 -27.83
C TRP A 465 -22.10 4.61 -28.60
N ALA A 466 -22.67 4.96 -29.76
CA ALA A 466 -23.44 4.02 -30.57
C ALA A 466 -22.56 2.89 -31.11
N VAL A 467 -21.29 3.18 -31.44
CA VAL A 467 -20.32 2.17 -31.89
C VAL A 467 -19.93 1.23 -30.74
N LEU A 468 -19.50 1.77 -29.60
CA LEU A 468 -19.08 0.95 -28.44
C LEU A 468 -20.21 0.06 -27.90
N ARG A 469 -21.46 0.52 -28.06
CA ARG A 469 -22.63 -0.26 -27.68
C ARG A 469 -22.86 -1.47 -28.58
N GLN A 470 -22.45 -1.42 -29.85
CA GLN A 470 -22.54 -2.56 -30.77
C GLN A 470 -21.53 -3.66 -30.43
N GLU A 471 -20.38 -3.29 -29.85
CA GLU A 471 -19.31 -4.22 -29.44
C GLU A 471 -19.58 -4.85 -28.06
N LEU A 472 -20.40 -4.21 -27.23
CA LEU A 472 -20.68 -4.64 -25.87
C LEU A 472 -21.20 -6.10 -25.73
N PRO A 473 -22.07 -6.62 -26.62
CA PRO A 473 -22.49 -8.02 -26.60
C PRO A 473 -21.32 -9.01 -26.75
N GLU A 474 -20.31 -8.71 -27.56
CA GLU A 474 -19.17 -9.59 -27.77
C GLU A 474 -18.35 -9.75 -26.49
N CYS A 475 -18.04 -8.63 -25.81
CA CYS A 475 -17.38 -8.66 -24.52
C CYS A 475 -18.21 -9.40 -23.46
N TRP A 476 -19.53 -9.19 -23.45
CA TRP A 476 -20.42 -9.86 -22.51
C TRP A 476 -20.47 -11.37 -22.74
N ASN A 477 -20.48 -11.83 -23.99
CA ASN A 477 -20.52 -13.25 -24.33
C ASN A 477 -19.33 -14.01 -23.75
N VAL A 478 -18.15 -13.38 -23.65
CA VAL A 478 -16.99 -13.96 -22.96
C VAL A 478 -17.30 -14.18 -21.47
N LEU A 479 -17.78 -13.16 -20.76
CA LEU A 479 -18.12 -13.24 -19.33
C LEU A 479 -19.32 -14.16 -19.04
N ALA A 480 -20.25 -14.26 -19.99
CA ALA A 480 -21.43 -15.11 -19.96
C ALA A 480 -21.15 -16.56 -20.39
N SER A 481 -19.94 -16.86 -20.87
CA SER A 481 -19.58 -18.20 -21.36
C SER A 481 -19.50 -19.23 -20.23
N SER A 482 -19.67 -20.51 -20.59
CA SER A 482 -19.35 -21.62 -19.68
C SER A 482 -17.87 -21.65 -19.31
N THR A 483 -16.98 -21.25 -20.23
CA THR A 483 -15.54 -21.15 -20.00
C THR A 483 -15.22 -20.21 -18.84
N TYR A 484 -15.76 -18.99 -18.85
CA TYR A 484 -15.55 -18.03 -17.76
C TYR A 484 -16.08 -18.56 -16.42
N ARG A 485 -17.27 -19.19 -16.43
CA ARG A 485 -17.83 -19.84 -15.24
C ARG A 485 -16.94 -20.96 -14.72
N ASN A 486 -16.40 -21.79 -15.59
CA ASN A 486 -15.51 -22.89 -15.20
C ASN A 486 -14.23 -22.34 -14.59
N HIS A 487 -13.61 -21.32 -15.19
CA HIS A 487 -12.43 -20.65 -14.60
C HIS A 487 -12.75 -20.09 -13.21
N LEU A 488 -13.92 -19.44 -13.05
CA LEU A 488 -14.32 -18.89 -11.75
C LEU A 488 -14.53 -20.00 -10.71
N LEU A 489 -15.18 -21.11 -11.08
CA LEU A 489 -15.41 -22.24 -10.20
C LEU A 489 -14.11 -22.96 -9.83
N THR A 490 -13.16 -23.07 -10.76
CA THR A 490 -11.81 -23.58 -10.48
C THR A 490 -11.15 -22.71 -9.42
N VAL A 491 -11.12 -21.38 -9.62
CA VAL A 491 -10.57 -20.44 -8.65
C VAL A 491 -11.25 -20.56 -7.29
N ILE A 492 -12.57 -20.69 -7.26
CA ILE A 492 -13.31 -20.92 -6.01
C ILE A 492 -12.87 -22.22 -5.33
N GLY A 493 -12.59 -23.28 -6.09
CA GLY A 493 -12.10 -24.55 -5.57
C GLY A 493 -10.67 -24.52 -5.03
N ASP A 494 -9.85 -23.56 -5.46
CA ASP A 494 -8.48 -23.37 -4.97
C ASP A 494 -8.39 -22.59 -3.65
N LEU A 495 -9.45 -21.85 -3.30
CA LEU A 495 -9.55 -21.06 -2.07
C LEU A 495 -9.77 -21.96 -0.86
#